data_AF-A0A951J040-F1
#
_entry.id   AF-A0A951J040-F1
#
_cell.length_a   1.000
_cell.length_b   1.000
_cell.length_c   1.000
_cell.angle_alpha   90.00
_cell.angle_beta   90.00
_cell.angle_gamma   90.00
#
_symmetry.space_group_name_H-M   'P 1'
#
loop_
_entity.id
_entity.type
_entity.pdbx_description
1 polymer ?
#
loop_
_entity_poly.entity_id
_entity_poly.type
_entity_poly.pdbx_seq_one_letter_code
_entity_poly.pdbx_strand_id
1 'polypeptide(L)'
;MKIILKTLRRSSFLLSVFLFSFGQVLAQADHGMLQLADSIAKETLEKEGLFTVFGGLKPISTVEHFKFPIDTVTKVLLEVDVAATQIQLLQESLEELSNENIGFAIIPFKAISGEERIFQLLVYNKASLQNTIEKYADFFLKRGIVAASDPQAILVMYEFEEIMDRFRAYGYLFGYPQHAVDFFVEAAIHKENTGEFVKRSFFQIPVASSETGRFVYALPENQEPLTSDMELKQKAGEVLETYKRIRDEFLKDNKGYSFLELFQFIRDNFAECRCIEEKSLKFSKYID
;
A
#
# COMPACT_ATOMS: atom_id res chain seq x y z
N MET A 1 -1.17 46.49 -38.85
CA MET A 1 -0.22 45.86 -39.81
C MET A 1 1.00 45.40 -39.00
N LYS A 2 1.30 44.14 -38.72
CA LYS A 2 0.82 42.83 -39.19
C LYS A 2 0.67 41.89 -37.98
N ILE A 3 -0.46 41.19 -37.97
CA ILE A 3 -0.72 39.97 -37.22
C ILE A 3 0.04 38.84 -37.92
N ILE A 4 0.73 37.97 -37.19
CA ILE A 4 1.22 36.70 -37.74
C ILE A 4 0.64 35.57 -36.89
N LEU A 5 -0.44 35.00 -37.41
CA LEU A 5 -0.85 33.62 -37.15
C LEU A 5 0.27 32.69 -37.61
N LYS A 6 0.62 31.71 -36.78
CA LYS A 6 1.06 30.40 -37.27
C LYS A 6 0.31 29.31 -36.54
N THR A 7 -0.72 28.85 -37.24
CA THR A 7 -1.31 27.52 -37.17
C THR A 7 -0.23 26.43 -37.25
N LEU A 8 -0.25 25.50 -36.31
CA LEU A 8 0.27 24.15 -36.50
C LEU A 8 -0.78 23.19 -35.92
N ARG A 9 -1.33 22.39 -36.82
CA ARG A 9 -2.37 21.38 -36.63
C ARG A 9 -1.73 20.02 -36.90
N ARG A 10 -2.23 18.99 -36.20
CA ARG A 10 -1.99 17.53 -36.35
C ARG A 10 -0.72 17.04 -35.64
N SER A 11 -0.72 15.93 -34.90
CA SER A 11 -1.67 14.81 -34.75
C SER A 11 -1.13 13.83 -33.70
N SER A 12 -2.03 13.06 -33.07
CA SER A 12 -1.79 11.74 -32.45
C SER A 12 -0.91 11.73 -31.19
N PHE A 13 -1.37 11.31 -30.02
CA PHE A 13 -1.95 10.02 -29.70
C PHE A 13 -2.89 10.20 -28.49
N LEU A 14 -4.16 9.87 -28.64
CA LEU A 14 -5.03 9.60 -27.50
C LEU A 14 -4.56 8.26 -26.91
N LEU A 15 -3.64 8.32 -25.94
CA LEU A 15 -3.42 7.20 -25.05
C LEU A 15 -4.52 7.27 -23.99
N SER A 16 -5.71 6.80 -24.36
CA SER A 16 -6.78 6.48 -23.43
C SER A 16 -6.30 5.28 -22.61
N VAL A 17 -5.41 5.50 -21.66
CA VAL A 17 -5.20 4.54 -20.59
C VAL A 17 -6.52 4.56 -19.83
N PHE A 18 -7.32 3.50 -20.01
CA PHE A 18 -8.38 3.16 -19.08
C PHE A 18 -7.71 2.89 -17.73
N LEU A 19 -7.45 3.96 -16.98
CA LEU A 19 -7.30 3.88 -15.54
C LEU A 19 -8.70 3.53 -15.03
N PHE A 20 -8.97 2.25 -14.90
CA PHE A 20 -9.99 1.80 -13.97
C PHE A 20 -9.49 2.21 -12.58
N SER A 21 -9.80 3.44 -12.18
CA SER A 21 -9.60 3.85 -10.80
C SER A 21 -10.61 3.06 -9.97
N PHE A 22 -10.15 2.45 -8.87
CA PHE A 22 -11.01 1.76 -7.91
C PHE A 22 -12.17 2.62 -7.39
N GLY A 23 -12.08 3.95 -7.51
CA GLY A 23 -13.19 4.88 -7.32
C GLY A 23 -14.43 4.57 -8.18
N GLN A 24 -14.28 3.93 -9.35
CA GLN A 24 -15.42 3.45 -10.15
C GLN A 24 -16.01 2.13 -9.63
N VAL A 25 -15.19 1.29 -8.99
CA VAL A 25 -15.63 0.04 -8.36
C VAL A 25 -16.43 0.33 -7.08
N LEU A 26 -16.01 1.31 -6.29
CA LEU A 26 -16.79 1.77 -5.12
C LEU A 26 -18.03 2.59 -5.52
N ALA A 27 -18.00 3.30 -6.67
CA ALA A 27 -19.13 4.10 -7.15
C ALA A 27 -20.26 3.28 -7.80
N GLN A 28 -20.00 2.02 -8.19
CA GLN A 28 -21.08 1.12 -8.63
C GLN A 28 -21.66 0.40 -7.42
N ALA A 29 -22.87 0.82 -7.02
CA ALA A 29 -23.66 0.27 -5.91
C ALA A 29 -24.14 -1.21 -6.10
N ASP A 30 -23.47 -1.99 -6.96
CA ASP A 30 -23.90 -3.33 -7.39
C ASP A 30 -22.80 -4.40 -7.21
N HIS A 31 -21.73 -4.11 -6.47
CA HIS A 31 -20.76 -5.14 -6.09
C HIS A 31 -21.14 -5.69 -4.72
N GLY A 32 -21.59 -6.96 -4.69
CA GLY A 32 -21.74 -7.68 -3.44
C GLY A 32 -20.40 -7.72 -2.69
N MET A 33 -20.46 -7.80 -1.35
CA MET A 33 -19.30 -7.79 -0.45
C MET A 33 -18.13 -8.69 -0.91
N LEU A 34 -18.42 -9.90 -1.43
CA LEU A 34 -17.39 -10.83 -1.93
C LEU A 34 -16.68 -10.33 -3.19
N GLN A 35 -17.39 -9.63 -4.09
CA GLN A 35 -16.79 -9.08 -5.31
C GLN A 35 -15.83 -7.92 -4.98
N LEU A 36 -16.21 -7.11 -3.99
CA LEU A 36 -15.33 -6.05 -3.50
C LEU A 36 -14.11 -6.66 -2.78
N ALA A 37 -14.30 -7.70 -1.96
CA ALA A 37 -13.21 -8.42 -1.32
C ALA A 37 -12.23 -9.03 -2.35
N ASP A 38 -12.73 -9.67 -3.40
CA ASP A 38 -11.92 -10.19 -4.52
C ASP A 38 -11.09 -9.09 -5.21
N SER A 39 -11.72 -7.93 -5.43
CA SER A 39 -11.06 -6.77 -6.03
C SER A 39 -9.95 -6.22 -5.13
N ILE A 40 -10.20 -6.08 -3.83
CA ILE A 40 -9.20 -5.64 -2.84
C ILE A 40 -8.06 -6.65 -2.74
N ALA A 41 -8.38 -7.95 -2.73
CA ALA A 41 -7.40 -9.03 -2.73
C ALA A 41 -6.46 -8.92 -3.94
N LYS A 42 -7.02 -8.73 -5.14
CA LYS A 42 -6.23 -8.53 -6.37
C LYS A 42 -5.33 -7.30 -6.26
N GLU A 43 -5.88 -6.15 -5.89
CA GLU A 43 -5.07 -4.93 -5.76
C GLU A 43 -3.97 -5.07 -4.72
N THR A 44 -4.22 -5.83 -3.65
CA THR A 44 -3.22 -6.11 -2.62
C THR A 44 -2.10 -7.01 -3.15
N LEU A 45 -2.44 -8.16 -3.76
CA LEU A 45 -1.47 -9.18 -4.19
C LEU A 45 -0.72 -8.82 -5.47
N GLU A 46 -1.32 -8.02 -6.37
CA GLU A 46 -0.65 -7.61 -7.59
C GLU A 46 0.30 -6.40 -7.39
N LYS A 47 0.21 -5.72 -6.24
CA LYS A 47 1.05 -4.57 -5.89
C LYS A 47 1.96 -4.89 -4.70
N GLU A 48 2.41 -3.87 -3.99
CA GLU A 48 3.30 -4.00 -2.84
C GLU A 48 2.63 -4.61 -1.59
N GLY A 49 1.29 -4.69 -1.57
CA GLY A 49 0.53 -5.40 -0.55
C GLY A 49 0.92 -6.87 -0.42
N LEU A 50 1.40 -7.48 -1.51
CA LEU A 50 1.97 -8.82 -1.53
C LEU A 50 3.04 -9.01 -0.47
N PHE A 51 3.96 -8.07 -0.32
CA PHE A 51 5.08 -8.19 0.61
C PHE A 51 4.65 -8.04 2.08
N THR A 52 3.45 -7.56 2.34
CA THR A 52 2.86 -7.53 3.67
C THR A 52 2.14 -8.84 3.99
N VAL A 53 1.31 -9.31 3.06
CA VAL A 53 0.51 -10.53 3.25
C VAL A 53 1.37 -11.79 3.17
N PHE A 54 2.30 -11.83 2.21
CA PHE A 54 3.22 -12.95 2.00
C PHE A 54 4.46 -12.75 2.86
N GLY A 55 4.42 -13.36 4.04
CA GLY A 55 5.57 -13.49 4.92
C GLY A 55 5.93 -12.24 5.74
N GLY A 56 5.17 -11.15 5.62
CA GLY A 56 5.37 -9.94 6.42
C GLY A 56 6.71 -9.25 6.16
N LEU A 57 7.24 -9.32 4.93
CA LEU A 57 8.46 -8.57 4.56
C LEU A 57 8.28 -7.06 4.78
N LYS A 58 7.08 -6.55 4.49
CA LYS A 58 6.64 -5.19 4.85
C LYS A 58 5.68 -5.26 6.04
N PRO A 59 5.82 -4.37 7.04
CA PRO A 59 4.83 -4.27 8.12
C PRO A 59 3.48 -3.74 7.63
N ILE A 60 3.49 -2.71 6.78
CA ILE A 60 2.31 -2.19 6.10
C ILE A 60 2.57 -1.94 4.60
N SER A 61 1.51 -1.93 3.82
CA SER A 61 1.51 -1.50 2.41
C SER A 61 0.22 -0.75 2.07
N THR A 62 0.31 0.16 1.10
CA THR A 62 -0.88 0.80 0.54
C THR A 62 -1.54 -0.14 -0.45
N VAL A 63 -2.84 -0.38 -0.25
CA VAL A 63 -3.66 -1.12 -1.19
C VAL A 63 -4.19 -0.17 -2.25
N GLU A 64 -4.85 0.90 -1.80
CA GLU A 64 -5.52 1.87 -2.68
C GLU A 64 -5.81 3.18 -1.96
N HIS A 65 -6.12 4.23 -2.73
CA HIS A 65 -6.73 5.46 -2.23
C HIS A 65 -8.15 5.60 -2.76
N PHE A 66 -9.06 6.04 -1.90
CA PHE A 66 -10.42 6.38 -2.30
C PHE A 66 -10.82 7.72 -1.71
N LYS A 67 -11.88 8.31 -2.25
CA LYS A 67 -12.23 9.69 -1.96
C LYS A 67 -13.71 9.94 -2.01
N PHE A 68 -14.15 10.86 -1.19
CA PHE A 68 -15.52 11.33 -1.17
C PHE A 68 -15.56 12.84 -1.40
N PRO A 69 -16.54 13.34 -2.15
CA PRO A 69 -16.70 14.77 -2.37
C PRO A 69 -17.08 15.47 -1.06
N ILE A 70 -16.49 16.65 -0.84
CA ILE A 70 -16.77 17.51 0.32
C ILE A 70 -17.13 18.93 -0.14
N ASP A 71 -17.93 19.60 0.69
CA ASP A 71 -18.10 21.04 0.60
C ASP A 71 -16.78 21.75 0.94
N THR A 72 -16.34 22.66 0.07
CA THR A 72 -15.02 23.28 0.20
C THR A 72 -14.92 24.28 1.35
N VAL A 73 -16.03 24.77 1.88
CA VAL A 73 -16.07 25.75 2.97
C VAL A 73 -16.17 25.05 4.31
N THR A 74 -17.18 24.21 4.48
CA THR A 74 -17.52 23.50 5.72
C THR A 74 -16.69 22.23 5.90
N LYS A 75 -16.08 21.70 4.83
CA LYS A 75 -15.32 20.44 4.80
C LYS A 75 -16.16 19.20 5.16
N VAL A 76 -17.48 19.31 5.07
CA VAL A 76 -18.43 18.22 5.29
C VAL A 76 -18.63 17.42 3.99
N LEU A 77 -18.85 16.11 4.11
CA LEU A 77 -19.17 15.24 2.97
C LEU A 77 -20.48 15.68 2.28
N LEU A 78 -20.47 15.76 0.95
CA LEU A 78 -21.68 16.12 0.18
C LEU A 78 -22.73 15.02 0.18
N GLU A 79 -22.30 13.75 0.18
CA GLU A 79 -23.17 12.57 0.11
C GLU A 79 -22.89 11.63 1.29
N VAL A 80 -23.28 12.06 2.50
CA VAL A 80 -22.97 11.34 3.75
C VAL A 80 -23.48 9.90 3.74
N ASP A 81 -24.72 9.67 3.30
CA ASP A 81 -25.34 8.33 3.32
C ASP A 81 -24.67 7.38 2.32
N VAL A 82 -24.25 7.90 1.16
CA VAL A 82 -23.50 7.14 0.16
C VAL A 82 -22.12 6.77 0.71
N ALA A 83 -21.42 7.74 1.32
CA ALA A 83 -20.13 7.50 1.94
C ALA A 83 -20.21 6.48 3.08
N ALA A 84 -21.24 6.59 3.93
CA ALA A 84 -21.48 5.64 5.03
C ALA A 84 -21.71 4.22 4.50
N THR A 85 -22.56 4.07 3.48
CA THR A 85 -22.84 2.76 2.86
C THR A 85 -21.60 2.16 2.21
N GLN A 86 -20.81 2.95 1.48
CA GLN A 86 -19.57 2.47 0.86
C GLN A 86 -18.50 2.10 1.89
N ILE A 87 -18.36 2.88 2.98
CA ILE A 87 -17.44 2.56 4.06
C ILE A 87 -17.87 1.27 4.77
N GLN A 88 -19.17 1.09 5.02
CA GLN A 88 -19.68 -0.14 5.64
C GLN A 88 -19.41 -1.37 4.76
N LEU A 89 -19.77 -1.31 3.48
CA LEU A 89 -19.49 -2.39 2.53
C LEU A 89 -17.98 -2.70 2.46
N LEU A 90 -17.15 -1.65 2.46
CA LEU A 90 -15.70 -1.81 2.50
C LEU A 90 -15.26 -2.52 3.79
N GLN A 91 -15.75 -2.11 4.97
CA GLN A 91 -15.42 -2.77 6.23
C GLN A 91 -15.80 -4.25 6.22
N GLU A 92 -17.00 -4.60 5.77
CA GLU A 92 -17.45 -6.00 5.64
C GLU A 92 -16.54 -6.80 4.69
N SER A 93 -16.14 -6.25 3.54
CA SER A 93 -15.19 -6.89 2.64
C SER A 93 -13.79 -7.05 3.24
N LEU A 94 -13.35 -6.11 4.08
CA LEU A 94 -12.05 -6.19 4.74
C LEU A 94 -12.05 -7.22 5.87
N GLU A 95 -13.19 -7.44 6.54
CA GLU A 95 -13.34 -8.51 7.54
C GLU A 95 -13.14 -9.89 6.90
N GLU A 96 -13.69 -10.12 5.70
CA GLU A 96 -13.50 -11.37 4.95
C GLU A 96 -12.02 -11.65 4.59
N LEU A 97 -11.25 -10.59 4.35
CA LEU A 97 -9.82 -10.67 4.04
C LEU A 97 -8.95 -10.76 5.30
N SER A 98 -9.44 -10.32 6.45
CA SER A 98 -8.66 -10.25 7.68
C SER A 98 -8.56 -11.60 8.39
N ASN A 99 -7.52 -11.76 9.20
CA ASN A 99 -7.42 -12.79 10.22
C ASN A 99 -6.63 -12.26 11.43
N GLU A 100 -6.16 -13.14 12.32
CA GLU A 100 -5.41 -12.76 13.51
C GLU A 100 -4.06 -12.06 13.22
N ASN A 101 -3.46 -12.28 12.05
CA ASN A 101 -2.16 -11.76 11.68
C ASN A 101 -2.21 -10.73 10.54
N ILE A 102 -3.15 -10.82 9.61
CA ILE A 102 -3.34 -9.85 8.52
C ILE A 102 -4.60 -9.04 8.80
N GLY A 103 -4.48 -7.72 8.78
CA GLY A 103 -5.63 -6.83 8.90
C GLY A 103 -5.50 -5.61 8.01
N PHE A 104 -6.54 -4.79 8.03
CA PHE A 104 -6.63 -3.59 7.19
C PHE A 104 -7.00 -2.37 8.02
N ALA A 105 -6.63 -1.20 7.51
CA ALA A 105 -6.93 0.08 8.13
C ALA A 105 -7.37 1.10 7.06
N ILE A 106 -8.48 1.79 7.35
CA ILE A 106 -8.97 2.92 6.56
C ILE A 106 -8.54 4.20 7.30
N ILE A 107 -7.59 4.94 6.75
CA ILE A 107 -7.06 6.15 7.38
C ILE A 107 -7.38 7.36 6.52
N PRO A 108 -8.04 8.41 7.04
CA PRO A 108 -8.17 9.65 6.29
C PRO A 108 -6.83 10.40 6.27
N PHE A 109 -6.45 10.97 5.13
CA PHE A 109 -5.30 11.88 5.10
C PHE A 109 -5.53 13.10 6.00
N LYS A 110 -4.51 13.53 6.73
CA LYS A 110 -4.53 14.79 7.52
C LYS A 110 -4.79 15.97 6.58
N ALA A 111 -4.13 15.98 5.43
CA ALA A 111 -4.31 17.01 4.42
C ALA A 111 -5.64 16.83 3.67
N ILE A 112 -6.37 17.94 3.52
CA ILE A 112 -7.52 18.04 2.60
C ILE A 112 -7.05 18.87 1.42
N SER A 113 -7.26 18.36 0.21
CA SER A 113 -6.90 19.06 -1.02
C SER A 113 -8.12 19.18 -1.93
N GLY A 114 -8.44 20.40 -2.34
CA GLY A 114 -9.55 20.68 -3.24
C GLY A 114 -10.91 20.35 -2.64
N GLU A 115 -11.70 19.62 -3.42
CA GLU A 115 -13.13 19.33 -3.18
C GLU A 115 -13.34 17.89 -2.66
N GLU A 116 -12.28 17.22 -2.22
CA GLU A 116 -12.31 15.79 -1.91
C GLU A 116 -11.67 15.49 -0.55
N ARG A 117 -12.31 14.58 0.21
CA ARG A 117 -11.72 13.93 1.37
C ARG A 117 -11.12 12.60 0.92
N ILE A 118 -9.80 12.48 1.01
CA ILE A 118 -9.07 11.29 0.58
C ILE A 118 -8.78 10.39 1.77
N PHE A 119 -8.98 9.09 1.57
CA PHE A 119 -8.68 8.01 2.48
C PHE A 119 -7.65 7.08 1.85
N GLN A 120 -6.78 6.50 2.68
CA GLN A 120 -5.90 5.41 2.32
C GLN A 120 -6.43 4.11 2.92
N LEU A 121 -6.46 3.07 2.10
CA LEU A 121 -6.64 1.69 2.53
C LEU A 121 -5.25 1.06 2.67
N LEU A 122 -4.90 0.68 3.89
CA LEU A 122 -3.65 0.02 4.22
C LEU A 122 -3.92 -1.45 4.58
N VAL A 123 -3.04 -2.33 4.15
CA VAL A 123 -2.93 -3.70 4.69
C VAL A 123 -1.75 -3.73 5.67
N TYR A 124 -1.89 -4.45 6.77
CA TYR A 124 -0.82 -4.66 7.74
C TYR A 124 -0.63 -6.12 8.09
N ASN A 125 0.61 -6.49 8.38
CA ASN A 125 0.99 -7.74 9.01
C ASN A 125 1.31 -7.44 10.48
N LYS A 126 0.49 -7.98 11.38
CA LYS A 126 0.54 -7.68 12.81
C LYS A 126 1.90 -8.07 13.39
N ALA A 127 2.39 -9.28 13.14
CA ALA A 127 3.70 -9.70 13.65
C ALA A 127 4.84 -8.79 13.17
N SER A 128 4.87 -8.45 11.88
CA SER A 128 5.92 -7.57 11.34
C SER A 128 5.83 -6.13 11.84
N LEU A 129 4.62 -5.63 12.06
CA LEU A 129 4.38 -4.34 12.69
C LEU A 129 4.89 -4.31 14.13
N GLN A 130 4.60 -5.35 14.91
CA GLN A 130 5.09 -5.51 16.27
C GLN A 130 6.62 -5.53 16.32
N ASN A 131 7.25 -6.36 15.48
CA ASN A 131 8.70 -6.45 15.37
C ASN A 131 9.34 -5.09 15.00
N THR A 132 8.68 -4.31 14.15
CA THR A 132 9.15 -2.98 13.75
C THR A 132 9.09 -1.99 14.91
N ILE A 133 8.00 -2.02 15.68
CA ILE A 133 7.83 -1.17 16.86
C ILE A 133 8.88 -1.51 17.92
N GLU A 134 9.14 -2.80 18.15
CA GLU A 134 10.19 -3.25 19.07
C GLU A 134 11.59 -2.83 18.60
N LYS A 135 11.87 -3.00 17.30
CA LYS A 135 13.15 -2.61 16.71
C LYS A 135 13.45 -1.13 16.88
N TYR A 136 12.44 -0.26 16.78
CA TYR A 136 12.58 1.19 16.89
C TYR A 136 11.87 1.75 18.14
N ALA A 137 11.92 1.01 19.25
CA ALA A 137 11.17 1.33 20.46
C ALA A 137 11.39 2.76 20.96
N ASP A 138 12.62 3.27 20.96
CA ASP A 138 12.94 4.64 21.40
C ASP A 138 12.20 5.73 20.61
N PHE A 139 11.90 5.47 19.34
CA PHE A 139 11.11 6.38 18.51
C PHE A 139 9.62 6.31 18.86
N PHE A 140 9.08 5.10 18.96
CA PHE A 140 7.65 4.85 19.18
C PHE A 140 7.20 5.14 20.63
N LEU A 141 8.05 4.87 21.63
CA LEU A 141 7.74 5.08 23.05
C LEU A 141 7.48 6.55 23.40
N LYS A 142 8.02 7.50 22.63
CA LYS A 142 7.76 8.94 22.79
C LYS A 142 6.29 9.32 22.60
N ARG A 143 5.50 8.43 22.02
CA ARG A 143 4.04 8.55 21.83
C ARG A 143 3.24 7.49 22.60
N GLY A 144 3.88 6.80 23.54
CA GLY A 144 3.23 5.74 24.33
C GLY A 144 2.93 4.48 23.52
N ILE A 145 3.57 4.29 22.38
CA ILE A 145 3.35 3.13 21.50
C ILE A 145 4.31 2.02 21.90
N VAL A 146 3.76 0.83 22.05
CA VAL A 146 4.49 -0.43 22.30
C VAL A 146 4.02 -1.49 21.31
N ALA A 147 4.72 -2.62 21.23
CA ALA A 147 4.35 -3.70 20.31
C ALA A 147 2.89 -4.21 20.49
N ALA A 148 2.37 -4.14 21.71
CA ALA A 148 0.98 -4.54 21.97
C ALA A 148 -0.07 -3.49 21.57
N SER A 149 0.33 -2.29 21.15
CA SER A 149 -0.59 -1.22 20.74
C SER A 149 -1.41 -1.62 19.51
N ASP A 150 -2.64 -1.11 19.44
CA ASP A 150 -3.56 -1.39 18.33
C ASP A 150 -3.00 -0.84 17.00
N PRO A 151 -2.90 -1.66 15.93
CA PRO A 151 -2.38 -1.23 14.64
C PRO A 151 -3.08 -0.02 14.03
N GLN A 152 -4.43 0.01 14.09
CA GLN A 152 -5.17 1.11 13.48
C GLN A 152 -4.95 2.42 14.25
N ALA A 153 -4.93 2.37 15.58
CA ALA A 153 -4.63 3.53 16.42
C ALA A 153 -3.24 4.12 16.13
N ILE A 154 -2.23 3.27 15.92
CA ILE A 154 -0.87 3.71 15.55
C ILE A 154 -0.88 4.43 14.20
N LEU A 155 -1.55 3.85 13.20
CA LEU A 155 -1.59 4.40 11.84
C LEU A 155 -2.35 5.72 11.78
N VAL A 156 -3.47 5.86 12.51
CA VAL A 156 -4.18 7.13 12.65
C VAL A 156 -3.30 8.15 13.36
N MET A 157 -2.71 7.81 14.50
CA MET A 157 -1.89 8.75 15.26
C MET A 157 -0.76 9.35 14.43
N TYR A 158 -0.01 8.52 13.70
CA TYR A 158 1.10 9.02 12.88
C TYR A 158 0.66 9.76 11.62
N GLU A 159 -0.47 9.42 11.00
CA GLU A 159 -1.00 10.23 9.88
C GLU A 159 -1.24 11.69 10.31
N PHE A 160 -1.63 11.89 11.58
CA PHE A 160 -1.95 13.20 12.15
C PHE A 160 -0.80 13.88 12.91
N GLU A 161 0.35 13.24 13.01
CA GLU A 161 1.54 13.72 13.71
C GLU A 161 2.23 14.89 12.97
N GLU A 162 3.24 15.50 13.62
CA GLU A 162 4.15 16.43 12.97
C GLU A 162 4.88 15.78 11.79
N ILE A 163 5.10 16.56 10.73
CA ILE A 163 5.45 16.04 9.41
C ILE A 163 6.72 15.17 9.41
N MET A 164 7.73 15.53 10.19
CA MET A 164 9.01 14.79 10.24
C MET A 164 8.89 13.48 11.01
N ASP A 165 8.13 13.47 12.11
CA ASP A 165 7.84 12.26 12.85
C ASP A 165 6.93 11.34 12.03
N ARG A 166 5.96 11.90 11.29
CA ARG A 166 5.14 11.14 10.34
C ARG A 166 5.98 10.50 9.23
N PHE A 167 6.90 11.25 8.61
CA PHE A 167 7.79 10.72 7.58
C PHE A 167 8.67 9.58 8.12
N ARG A 168 9.25 9.77 9.31
CA ARG A 168 10.08 8.74 9.94
C ARG A 168 9.25 7.49 10.29
N ALA A 169 8.09 7.68 10.90
CA ALA A 169 7.18 6.60 11.27
C ALA A 169 6.76 5.79 10.04
N TYR A 170 6.24 6.45 8.99
CA TYR A 170 5.88 5.75 7.76
C TYR A 170 7.07 5.08 7.11
N GLY A 171 8.26 5.68 7.13
CA GLY A 171 9.47 5.02 6.64
C GLY A 171 9.71 3.65 7.29
N TYR A 172 9.64 3.59 8.63
CA TYR A 172 9.77 2.34 9.37
C TYR A 172 8.60 1.39 9.14
N LEU A 173 7.36 1.89 9.18
CA LEU A 173 6.15 1.07 9.07
C LEU A 173 5.98 0.48 7.66
N PHE A 174 6.41 1.17 6.61
CA PHE A 174 6.50 0.60 5.24
C PHE A 174 7.71 -0.32 5.05
N GLY A 175 8.50 -0.57 6.10
CA GLY A 175 9.59 -1.54 6.08
C GLY A 175 10.85 -1.07 5.35
N TYR A 176 11.05 0.24 5.18
CA TYR A 176 12.25 0.73 4.52
C TYR A 176 13.49 0.60 5.41
N PRO A 177 14.68 0.38 4.81
CA PRO A 177 15.94 0.36 5.54
C PRO A 177 16.15 1.68 6.30
N GLN A 178 16.68 1.59 7.52
CA GLN A 178 16.85 2.76 8.40
C GLN A 178 17.61 3.91 7.71
N HIS A 179 18.71 3.60 7.00
CA HIS A 179 19.49 4.64 6.32
C HIS A 179 18.69 5.39 5.25
N ALA A 180 17.74 4.73 4.57
CA ALA A 180 16.88 5.37 3.58
C ALA A 180 15.82 6.26 4.26
N VAL A 181 15.30 5.83 5.41
CA VAL A 181 14.41 6.64 6.25
C VAL A 181 15.13 7.88 6.77
N ASP A 182 16.32 7.71 7.31
CA ASP A 182 17.14 8.79 7.85
C ASP A 182 17.47 9.81 6.75
N PHE A 183 17.94 9.36 5.58
CA PHE A 183 18.17 10.22 4.43
C PHE A 183 16.92 11.01 4.02
N PHE A 184 15.76 10.34 3.91
CA PHE A 184 14.53 10.99 3.49
C PHE A 184 14.10 12.09 4.46
N VAL A 185 14.20 11.83 5.77
CA VAL A 185 13.83 12.79 6.81
C VAL A 185 14.84 13.94 6.86
N GLU A 186 16.14 13.66 6.80
CA GLU A 186 17.17 14.70 6.77
C GLU A 186 17.06 15.59 5.52
N ALA A 187 16.77 15.01 4.36
CA ALA A 187 16.53 15.76 3.13
C ALA A 187 15.28 16.66 3.25
N ALA A 188 14.22 16.19 3.93
CA ALA A 188 13.03 16.99 4.18
C ALA A 188 13.32 18.16 5.14
N ILE A 189 14.05 17.91 6.23
CA ILE A 189 14.49 18.94 7.18
C ILE A 189 15.40 19.97 6.49
N HIS A 190 16.34 19.52 5.66
CA HIS A 190 17.21 20.42 4.90
C HIS A 190 16.37 21.34 4.01
N LYS A 191 15.46 20.77 3.23
CA LYS A 191 14.57 21.54 2.34
C LYS A 191 13.69 22.53 3.12
N GLU A 192 13.18 22.15 4.29
CA GLU A 192 12.41 23.05 5.14
C GLU A 192 13.24 24.23 5.64
N ASN A 193 14.50 23.98 6.03
CA ASN A 193 15.40 25.00 6.58
C ASN A 193 16.01 25.92 5.52
N THR A 194 16.32 25.40 4.33
CA THR A 194 17.09 26.13 3.29
C THR A 194 16.27 26.47 2.06
N GLY A 195 15.13 25.80 1.84
CA GLY A 195 14.39 25.83 0.57
C GLY A 195 15.02 25.00 -0.55
N GLU A 196 16.20 24.42 -0.33
CA GLU A 196 16.95 23.69 -1.36
C GLU A 196 16.54 22.22 -1.43
N PHE A 197 16.38 21.71 -2.66
CA PHE A 197 16.02 20.32 -2.88
C PHE A 197 17.27 19.42 -2.86
N VAL A 198 17.32 18.47 -1.94
CA VAL A 198 18.35 17.42 -1.92
C VAL A 198 18.06 16.40 -3.02
N LYS A 199 19.01 16.24 -3.94
CA LYS A 199 18.89 15.30 -5.05
C LYS A 199 18.95 13.85 -4.55
N ARG A 200 18.23 12.97 -5.24
CA ARG A 200 18.04 11.58 -4.84
C ARG A 200 17.88 10.66 -6.04
N SER A 201 18.36 9.44 -5.90
CA SER A 201 18.01 8.31 -6.76
C SER A 201 16.89 7.49 -6.10
N PHE A 202 16.24 6.61 -6.87
CA PHE A 202 15.17 5.75 -6.37
C PHE A 202 15.55 4.29 -6.51
N PHE A 203 15.58 3.58 -5.38
CA PHE A 203 15.78 2.13 -5.37
C PHE A 203 14.43 1.45 -5.57
N GLN A 204 14.31 0.66 -6.64
CA GLN A 204 13.06 0.05 -7.10
C GLN A 204 13.08 -1.45 -6.81
N ILE A 205 12.00 -1.93 -6.19
CA ILE A 205 11.72 -3.36 -6.00
C ILE A 205 10.45 -3.70 -6.81
N PRO A 206 10.53 -4.65 -7.76
CA PRO A 206 9.38 -5.06 -8.57
C PRO A 206 8.21 -5.62 -7.75
N VAL A 207 7.01 -5.47 -8.28
CA VAL A 207 5.77 -6.15 -7.86
C VAL A 207 5.20 -6.92 -9.05
N ALA A 208 4.14 -7.71 -8.86
CA ALA A 208 3.59 -8.51 -9.95
C ALA A 208 3.01 -7.67 -11.10
N SER A 209 2.40 -6.53 -10.78
CA SER A 209 1.81 -5.60 -11.76
C SER A 209 2.81 -4.66 -12.43
N SER A 210 4.03 -4.49 -11.90
CA SER A 210 5.00 -3.51 -12.42
C SER A 210 6.41 -3.70 -11.86
N GLU A 211 7.41 -3.43 -12.69
CA GLU A 211 8.83 -3.42 -12.29
C GLU A 211 9.24 -2.18 -11.48
N THR A 212 8.44 -1.11 -11.49
CA THR A 212 8.81 0.18 -10.87
C THR A 212 7.61 0.93 -10.29
N GLY A 213 7.88 1.88 -9.38
CA GLY A 213 6.91 2.88 -8.92
C GLY A 213 5.93 2.41 -7.85
N ARG A 214 6.18 1.25 -7.23
CA ARG A 214 5.35 0.69 -6.14
C ARG A 214 6.16 0.52 -4.86
N PHE A 215 6.98 -0.53 -4.76
CA PHE A 215 7.92 -0.67 -3.65
C PHE A 215 9.20 0.11 -3.96
N VAL A 216 9.25 1.36 -3.49
CA VAL A 216 10.32 2.30 -3.81
C VAL A 216 10.69 3.16 -2.61
N TYR A 217 11.99 3.43 -2.46
CA TYR A 217 12.50 4.40 -1.51
C TYR A 217 13.66 5.19 -2.10
N ALA A 218 13.94 6.34 -1.49
CA ALA A 218 14.96 7.27 -1.96
C ALA A 218 16.33 6.97 -1.34
N LEU A 219 17.37 7.12 -2.14
CA LEU A 219 18.77 7.11 -1.72
C LEU A 219 19.43 8.43 -2.15
N PRO A 220 20.56 8.84 -1.52
CA PRO A 220 21.34 9.97 -2.00
C PRO A 220 21.71 9.83 -3.48
N GLU A 221 21.74 10.94 -4.21
CA GLU A 221 22.13 10.92 -5.62
C GLU A 221 23.53 10.30 -5.78
N ASN A 222 23.65 9.35 -6.70
CA ASN A 222 24.87 8.58 -6.99
C ASN A 222 25.39 7.67 -5.86
N GLN A 223 24.60 7.45 -4.80
CA GLN A 223 24.93 6.40 -3.83
C GLN A 223 24.58 5.03 -4.43
N GLU A 224 25.56 4.12 -4.41
CA GLU A 224 25.32 2.71 -4.71
C GLU A 224 24.48 2.05 -3.59
N PRO A 225 23.57 1.14 -3.94
CA PRO A 225 22.77 0.42 -2.94
C PRO A 225 23.65 -0.30 -1.92
N LEU A 226 23.28 -0.22 -0.65
CA LEU A 226 23.95 -0.92 0.42
C LEU A 226 23.60 -2.42 0.41
N THR A 227 24.37 -3.22 1.16
CA THR A 227 24.09 -4.65 1.34
C THR A 227 22.66 -4.90 1.81
N SER A 228 22.14 -4.09 2.73
CA SER A 228 20.75 -4.21 3.21
C SER A 228 19.71 -3.98 2.11
N ASP A 229 19.99 -3.12 1.13
CA ASP A 229 19.07 -2.84 0.02
C ASP A 229 19.01 -4.04 -0.92
N MET A 230 20.17 -4.63 -1.20
CA MET A 230 20.30 -5.81 -2.03
C MET A 230 19.68 -7.04 -1.37
N GLU A 231 19.86 -7.24 -0.06
CA GLU A 231 19.20 -8.30 0.71
C GLU A 231 17.68 -8.15 0.69
N LEU A 232 17.17 -6.94 0.87
CA LEU A 232 15.74 -6.65 0.80
C LEU A 232 15.20 -6.97 -0.61
N LYS A 233 15.90 -6.53 -1.65
CA LYS A 233 15.53 -6.81 -3.05
C LYS A 233 15.53 -8.31 -3.35
N GLN A 234 16.52 -9.06 -2.85
CA GLN A 234 16.59 -10.50 -3.03
C GLN A 234 15.38 -11.20 -2.38
N LYS A 235 15.10 -10.90 -1.10
CA LYS A 235 13.96 -11.48 -0.37
C LYS A 235 12.63 -11.17 -1.06
N ALA A 236 12.45 -9.92 -1.52
CA ALA A 236 11.27 -9.53 -2.28
C ALA A 236 11.17 -10.31 -3.62
N GLY A 237 12.29 -10.54 -4.30
CA GLY A 237 12.33 -11.36 -5.52
C GLY A 237 11.87 -12.80 -5.26
N GLU A 238 12.33 -13.43 -4.18
CA GLU A 238 11.92 -14.80 -3.80
C GLU A 238 10.41 -14.90 -3.51
N VAL A 239 9.86 -13.90 -2.80
CA VAL A 239 8.41 -13.79 -2.56
C VAL A 239 7.65 -13.61 -3.87
N LEU A 240 8.09 -12.70 -4.74
CA LEU A 240 7.43 -12.38 -6.00
C LEU A 240 7.38 -13.59 -6.95
N GLU A 241 8.49 -14.30 -7.10
CA GLU A 241 8.55 -15.48 -7.96
C GLU A 241 7.70 -16.64 -7.41
N THR A 242 7.67 -16.80 -6.08
CA THR A 242 6.78 -17.78 -5.43
C THR A 242 5.31 -17.43 -5.64
N TYR A 243 4.95 -16.16 -5.45
CA TYR A 243 3.60 -15.66 -5.68
C TYR A 243 3.14 -15.91 -7.11
N LYS A 244 3.94 -15.50 -8.12
CA LYS A 244 3.57 -15.67 -9.54
C LYS A 244 3.25 -17.13 -9.86
N ARG A 245 4.05 -18.07 -9.38
CA ARG A 245 3.82 -19.52 -9.57
C ARG A 245 2.51 -19.99 -8.94
N ILE A 246 2.23 -19.60 -7.69
CA ILE A 246 0.98 -19.97 -6.99
C ILE A 246 -0.22 -19.34 -7.68
N ARG A 247 -0.15 -18.06 -8.01
CA ARG A 247 -1.20 -17.32 -8.71
C ARG A 247 -1.53 -17.98 -10.05
N ASP A 248 -0.53 -18.26 -10.87
CA ASP A 248 -0.73 -18.84 -12.20
C ASP A 248 -1.32 -20.26 -12.13
N GLU A 249 -1.17 -20.97 -10.99
CA GLU A 249 -1.84 -22.24 -10.73
C GLU A 249 -3.30 -22.02 -10.29
N PHE A 250 -3.55 -21.15 -9.32
CA PHE A 250 -4.89 -20.84 -8.81
C PHE A 250 -5.83 -20.27 -9.88
N LEU A 251 -5.33 -19.35 -10.73
CA LEU A 251 -6.17 -18.65 -11.69
C LEU A 251 -6.53 -19.47 -12.93
N LYS A 252 -6.00 -20.69 -13.10
CA LYS A 252 -6.33 -21.57 -14.24
C LYS A 252 -7.77 -22.06 -14.21
N ASP A 253 -8.31 -22.28 -13.02
CA ASP A 253 -9.64 -22.89 -12.84
C ASP A 253 -10.78 -21.86 -12.78
N ASN A 254 -10.45 -20.55 -12.87
CA ASN A 254 -11.35 -19.39 -12.90
C ASN A 254 -12.65 -19.57 -12.08
N LYS A 255 -12.48 -19.65 -10.76
CA LYS A 255 -13.59 -19.63 -9.80
C LYS A 255 -14.08 -18.20 -9.60
N GLY A 256 -15.36 -18.03 -9.25
CA GLY A 256 -16.04 -16.72 -9.25
C GLY A 256 -15.33 -15.59 -8.48
N TYR A 257 -14.57 -15.92 -7.42
CA TYR A 257 -13.78 -14.97 -6.61
C TYR A 257 -12.33 -15.46 -6.47
N SER A 258 -11.65 -15.70 -7.60
CA SER A 258 -10.34 -16.35 -7.64
C SER A 258 -9.24 -15.62 -6.85
N PHE A 259 -9.26 -14.28 -6.79
CA PHE A 259 -8.26 -13.52 -6.03
C PHE A 259 -8.57 -13.52 -4.53
N LEU A 260 -9.84 -13.52 -4.14
CA LEU A 260 -10.24 -13.73 -2.75
C LEU A 260 -9.73 -15.07 -2.23
N GLU A 261 -10.00 -16.16 -2.96
CA GLU A 261 -9.54 -17.50 -2.60
C GLU A 261 -8.00 -17.59 -2.54
N LEU A 262 -7.31 -17.01 -3.53
CA LEU A 262 -5.85 -16.94 -3.55
C LEU A 262 -5.29 -16.15 -2.36
N PHE A 263 -5.92 -15.03 -2.00
CA PHE A 263 -5.53 -14.23 -0.85
C PHE A 263 -5.66 -15.01 0.44
N GLN A 264 -6.80 -15.66 0.66
CA GLN A 264 -7.05 -16.49 1.83
C GLN A 264 -6.03 -17.63 1.90
N PHE A 265 -5.74 -18.29 0.78
CA PHE A 265 -4.69 -19.31 0.71
C PHE A 265 -3.31 -18.76 1.11
N ILE A 266 -2.89 -17.61 0.56
CA ILE A 266 -1.59 -17.01 0.89
C ILE A 266 -1.53 -16.60 2.37
N ARG A 267 -2.56 -15.90 2.83
CA ARG A 267 -2.69 -15.45 4.22
C ARG A 267 -2.59 -16.63 5.20
N ASP A 268 -3.29 -17.72 4.95
CA ASP A 268 -3.37 -18.83 5.89
C ASP A 268 -2.12 -19.73 5.88
N ASN A 269 -1.36 -19.73 4.78
CA ASN A 269 -0.21 -20.64 4.61
C ASN A 269 1.16 -19.94 4.68
N PHE A 270 1.21 -18.62 4.47
CA PHE A 270 2.47 -17.89 4.27
C PHE A 270 2.58 -16.58 5.07
N ALA A 271 1.57 -16.17 5.86
CA ALA A 271 1.64 -14.90 6.60
C ALA A 271 2.75 -14.83 7.68
N GLU A 272 3.17 -15.97 8.22
CA GLU A 272 4.27 -16.09 9.17
C GLU A 272 5.48 -16.75 8.46
N CYS A 273 6.38 -15.97 7.88
CA CYS A 273 7.51 -16.55 7.17
C CYS A 273 8.54 -17.11 8.15
N ARG A 274 8.56 -18.44 8.31
CA ARG A 274 9.81 -19.19 8.54
C ARG A 274 10.21 -19.88 7.25
N CYS A 275 10.57 -19.04 6.27
CA CYS A 275 11.21 -19.38 5.01
C CYS A 275 10.48 -20.39 4.12
N ILE A 276 10.76 -20.27 2.84
CA ILE A 276 10.39 -21.18 1.77
C ILE A 276 11.21 -22.47 1.97
N GLU A 277 10.94 -23.24 3.02
CA GLU A 277 11.27 -24.66 3.01
C GLU A 277 10.18 -25.33 2.18
N GLU A 278 10.60 -26.21 1.25
CA GLU A 278 9.79 -26.95 0.28
C GLU A 278 8.57 -27.63 0.90
N LYS A 279 7.51 -26.87 1.22
CA LYS A 279 6.20 -27.43 1.48
C LYS A 279 5.67 -27.87 0.14
N SER A 280 5.61 -29.18 -0.07
CA SER A 280 4.82 -29.76 -1.15
C SER A 280 3.39 -29.23 -1.00
N LEU A 281 3.00 -28.28 -1.85
CA LEU A 281 1.68 -27.65 -1.82
C LEU A 281 0.65 -28.71 -2.20
N LYS A 282 -0.09 -29.23 -1.22
CA LYS A 282 -1.28 -30.04 -1.50
C LYS A 282 -2.48 -29.09 -1.56
N PHE A 283 -2.90 -28.75 -2.77
CA PHE A 283 -4.05 -27.88 -3.07
C PHE A 283 -5.43 -28.48 -2.69
N SER A 284 -5.46 -29.70 -2.14
CA SER A 284 -6.68 -30.50 -2.01
C SER A 284 -7.74 -29.97 -1.02
N LYS A 285 -7.45 -28.92 -0.24
CA LYS A 285 -8.39 -28.40 0.77
C LYS A 285 -9.18 -27.15 0.31
N TYR A 286 -8.89 -26.61 -0.87
CA TYR A 286 -9.57 -25.43 -1.43
C TYR A 286 -10.26 -25.74 -2.78
N ILE A 287 -10.40 -27.04 -3.11
CA ILE A 287 -10.95 -27.52 -4.40
C ILE A 287 -12.43 -27.98 -4.29
N ASP A 288 -12.98 -28.14 -3.09
CA ASP A 288 -14.38 -28.58 -2.90
C ASP A 288 -15.39 -27.43 -2.82
#